data_AF-A0AAV2WQD9-F1
#
_entry.id   AF-A0AAV2WQD9-F1
#
_cell.length_a   1.000
_cell.length_b   1.000
_cell.length_c   1.000
_cell.angle_alpha   90.00
_cell.angle_beta   90.00
_cell.angle_gamma   90.00
#
_symmetry.space_group_name_H-M   'P 1'
#
loop_
_entity.id
_entity.type
_entity.pdbx_description
1 polymer ?
#
loop_
_entity_poly.entity_id
_entity_poly.type
_entity_poly.pdbx_seq_one_letter_code
_entity_poly.pdbx_strand_id
1 'polypeptide(L)'
;MFERAKFMVSFVGAYRQARRNGDEHQAAVRRAVGDVLGAPGVELPDSVRALWTDPDDRIALDGGSWFGAGAFEISAAHLDLLRHARLGWDGAERGAPGFDPAAPYGRTDLLSQLGEVFQTDDADELAGRHVEMFFVLARFLRHADLQPGRYRLRNITAHQLRAALRGYGELDDEDVGLGTDGVLVEPAHLQLLRGIEIRWPSRYECADRLAAGRYPAAGADPKRPYGDFTFIEVDMARILGVLPPPPAEGPAVFEPGPELTRRLQRLHWQMLAVMQVFLEHAELAPGRYQLN
;
A
#
# COMPACT_ATOMS: atom_id res chain seq x y z
N MET A 1 7.08 -2.87 -33.68
CA MET A 1 7.28 -4.19 -33.04
C MET A 1 7.16 -4.09 -31.51
N PHE A 2 7.74 -3.07 -30.88
CA PHE A 2 7.63 -2.79 -29.44
C PHE A 2 6.20 -2.60 -28.90
N GLU A 3 5.33 -1.88 -29.62
CA GLU A 3 3.96 -1.66 -29.13
C GLU A 3 3.10 -2.92 -29.09
N ARG A 4 3.26 -3.82 -30.07
CA ARG A 4 2.58 -5.13 -30.05
C ARG A 4 3.07 -6.00 -28.90
N ALA A 5 4.36 -5.94 -28.58
CA ALA A 5 4.91 -6.64 -27.42
C ALA A 5 4.34 -6.06 -26.12
N LYS A 6 4.32 -4.73 -25.96
CA LYS A 6 3.76 -4.04 -24.79
C LYS A 6 2.26 -4.35 -24.61
N PHE A 7 1.50 -4.35 -25.70
CA PHE A 7 0.10 -4.77 -25.70
C PHE A 7 -0.05 -6.21 -25.22
N MET A 8 0.72 -7.15 -25.77
CA MET A 8 0.62 -8.55 -25.35
C MET A 8 1.00 -8.76 -23.88
N VAL A 9 2.04 -8.09 -23.37
CA VAL A 9 2.42 -8.20 -21.96
C VAL A 9 1.34 -7.64 -21.05
N SER A 10 0.80 -6.46 -21.37
CA SER A 10 -0.26 -5.80 -20.59
C SER A 10 -1.56 -6.61 -20.63
N PHE A 11 -1.91 -7.15 -21.81
CA PHE A 11 -3.05 -8.05 -21.99
C PHE A 11 -2.90 -9.34 -21.21
N VAL A 12 -1.73 -9.97 -21.23
CA VAL A 12 -1.48 -11.19 -20.44
C VAL A 12 -1.56 -10.91 -18.94
N GLY A 13 -1.08 -9.76 -18.49
CA GLY A 13 -1.20 -9.32 -17.10
C GLY A 13 -2.67 -9.11 -16.68
N ALA A 14 -3.41 -8.29 -17.42
CA ALA A 14 -4.81 -8.01 -17.17
C ALA A 14 -5.69 -9.28 -17.29
N TYR A 15 -5.41 -10.14 -18.26
CA TYR A 15 -6.10 -11.42 -18.43
C TYR A 15 -5.84 -12.37 -17.26
N ARG A 16 -4.59 -12.49 -16.80
CA ARG A 16 -4.27 -13.30 -15.62
C ARG A 16 -4.96 -12.76 -14.36
N GLN A 17 -5.00 -11.44 -14.20
CA GLN A 17 -5.68 -10.81 -13.08
C GLN A 17 -7.20 -11.07 -13.12
N ALA A 18 -7.83 -10.95 -14.30
CA ALA A 18 -9.25 -11.23 -14.48
C ALA A 18 -9.58 -12.71 -14.24
N ARG A 19 -8.74 -13.65 -14.72
CA ARG A 19 -8.88 -15.09 -14.44
C ARG A 19 -8.69 -15.41 -12.96
N ARG A 20 -7.76 -14.74 -12.27
CA ARG A 20 -7.58 -14.83 -10.80
C ARG A 20 -8.79 -14.31 -10.03
N ASN A 21 -9.48 -13.31 -10.58
CA ASN A 21 -10.72 -12.76 -10.02
C ASN A 21 -11.97 -13.63 -10.26
N GLY A 22 -11.81 -14.82 -10.87
CA GLY A 22 -12.90 -15.77 -11.09
C GLY A 22 -13.67 -15.54 -12.39
N ASP A 23 -13.25 -14.61 -13.24
CA ASP A 23 -13.91 -14.41 -14.54
C ASP A 23 -13.74 -15.65 -15.43
N GLU A 24 -14.84 -16.13 -15.99
CA GLU A 24 -14.79 -17.13 -17.07
C GLU A 24 -13.99 -16.58 -18.26
N HIS A 25 -13.42 -17.48 -19.07
CA HIS A 25 -12.48 -17.12 -20.14
C HIS A 25 -12.96 -15.94 -21.02
N GLN A 26 -14.22 -15.98 -21.48
CA GLN A 26 -14.82 -14.94 -22.32
C GLN A 26 -15.04 -13.60 -21.59
N ALA A 27 -15.26 -13.62 -20.28
CA ALA A 27 -15.36 -12.42 -19.45
C ALA A 27 -13.96 -11.85 -19.14
N ALA A 28 -12.99 -12.72 -18.86
CA ALA A 28 -11.61 -12.35 -18.60
C ALA A 28 -10.93 -11.74 -19.83
N VAL A 29 -11.19 -12.25 -21.03
CA VAL A 29 -10.72 -11.64 -22.28
C VAL A 29 -11.37 -10.27 -22.46
N ARG A 30 -12.69 -10.14 -22.29
CA ARG A 30 -13.37 -8.83 -22.44
C ARG A 30 -12.89 -7.79 -21.44
N ARG A 31 -12.68 -8.18 -20.18
CA ARG A 31 -12.10 -7.31 -19.15
C ARG A 31 -10.65 -6.96 -19.47
N ALA A 32 -9.81 -7.92 -19.86
CA ALA A 32 -8.43 -7.63 -20.24
C ALA A 32 -8.32 -6.73 -21.48
N VAL A 33 -9.19 -6.93 -22.47
CA VAL A 33 -9.31 -6.01 -23.62
C VAL A 33 -9.78 -4.63 -23.15
N GLY A 34 -10.78 -4.56 -22.26
CA GLY A 34 -11.27 -3.30 -21.69
C GLY A 34 -10.23 -2.59 -20.83
N ASP A 35 -9.41 -3.29 -20.07
CA ASP A 35 -8.36 -2.70 -19.24
C ASP A 35 -7.18 -2.21 -20.10
N VAL A 36 -6.90 -2.90 -21.20
CA VAL A 36 -5.81 -2.53 -22.13
C VAL A 36 -6.24 -1.46 -23.14
N LEU A 37 -7.52 -1.42 -23.52
CA LEU A 37 -8.04 -0.49 -24.54
C LEU A 37 -8.91 0.64 -23.97
N GLY A 38 -9.39 0.54 -22.73
CA GLY A 38 -10.53 1.30 -22.22
C GLY A 38 -10.22 2.45 -21.26
N ALA A 39 -8.97 2.67 -20.87
CA ALA A 39 -8.58 3.92 -20.21
C ALA A 39 -7.49 4.59 -21.05
N PRO A 40 -7.73 5.80 -21.62
CA PRO A 40 -6.60 6.61 -22.03
C PRO A 40 -5.66 6.74 -20.83
N GLY A 41 -4.35 6.58 -21.04
CA GLY A 41 -3.36 6.77 -19.98
C GLY A 41 -3.56 8.14 -19.32
N VAL A 42 -3.09 8.31 -18.08
CA VAL A 42 -3.27 9.60 -17.39
C VAL A 42 -2.54 10.69 -18.20
N GLU A 43 -3.30 11.63 -18.76
CA GLU A 43 -2.78 12.79 -19.47
C GLU A 43 -2.27 13.78 -18.41
N LEU A 44 -0.95 13.99 -18.41
CA LEU A 44 -0.23 14.75 -17.40
C LEU A 44 0.88 15.55 -18.09
N PRO A 45 1.24 16.72 -17.55
CA PRO A 45 2.48 17.40 -17.95
C PRO A 45 3.69 16.47 -17.81
N ASP A 46 4.67 16.62 -18.71
CA ASP A 46 5.89 15.80 -18.69
C ASP A 46 6.70 15.99 -17.41
N SER A 47 6.66 17.19 -16.82
CA SER A 47 7.29 17.52 -15.54
C SER A 47 6.73 16.69 -14.38
N VAL A 48 5.39 16.59 -14.30
CA VAL A 48 4.66 15.76 -13.34
C VAL A 48 5.00 14.28 -13.53
N ARG A 49 4.96 13.80 -14.78
CA ARG A 49 5.31 12.41 -15.11
C ARG A 49 6.73 12.07 -14.69
N ALA A 50 7.68 12.96 -14.96
CA ALA A 50 9.08 12.79 -14.59
C ALA A 50 9.24 12.73 -13.07
N LEU A 51 8.61 13.66 -12.34
CA LEU A 51 8.68 13.69 -10.87
C LEU A 51 8.13 12.41 -10.24
N TRP A 52 6.95 11.94 -10.65
CA TRP A 52 6.36 10.73 -10.06
C TRP A 52 7.10 9.44 -10.42
N THR A 53 7.79 9.42 -11.56
CA THR A 53 8.57 8.25 -11.99
C THR A 53 9.90 8.16 -11.25
N ASP A 54 10.48 9.31 -10.87
CA ASP A 54 11.79 9.39 -10.23
C ASP A 54 11.86 10.58 -9.26
N PRO A 55 11.25 10.45 -8.06
CA PRO A 55 11.16 11.57 -7.12
C PRO A 55 12.44 11.81 -6.29
N ASP A 56 13.34 10.83 -6.21
CA ASP A 56 14.50 10.85 -5.30
C ASP A 56 15.45 12.03 -5.59
N ASP A 57 15.71 12.28 -6.88
CA ASP A 57 16.56 13.39 -7.32
C ASP A 57 15.93 14.78 -7.13
N ARG A 58 14.64 14.85 -6.76
CA ARG A 58 13.85 16.09 -6.76
C ARG A 58 13.29 16.47 -5.40
N ILE A 59 13.12 15.51 -4.50
CA ILE A 59 12.54 15.74 -3.17
C ILE A 59 13.43 15.07 -2.11
N ALA A 60 14.38 15.85 -1.61
CA ALA A 60 15.20 15.48 -0.45
C ALA A 60 14.61 16.10 0.82
N LEU A 61 14.67 15.35 1.92
CA LEU A 61 14.27 15.84 3.23
C LEU A 61 15.48 16.21 4.08
N ASP A 62 15.30 17.17 4.97
CA ASP A 62 16.36 17.62 5.88
C ASP A 62 16.90 16.46 6.73
N GLY A 63 18.22 16.24 6.62
CA GLY A 63 18.91 15.17 7.34
C GLY A 63 18.63 13.76 6.82
N GLY A 64 17.99 13.62 5.66
CA GLY A 64 17.75 12.34 5.02
C GLY A 64 18.98 11.81 4.30
N SER A 65 19.29 10.52 4.50
CA SER A 65 20.37 9.82 3.79
C SER A 65 19.91 9.03 2.56
N TRP A 66 18.58 8.94 2.34
CA TRP A 66 17.92 8.30 1.21
C TRP A 66 16.49 8.84 1.05
N PHE A 67 15.82 8.55 -0.07
CA PHE A 67 14.47 9.02 -0.37
C PHE A 67 13.44 8.77 0.74
N GLY A 68 13.11 9.79 1.53
CA GLY A 68 12.12 9.70 2.61
C GLY A 68 12.69 9.54 4.01
N ALA A 69 14.00 9.31 4.14
CA ALA A 69 14.70 9.49 5.41
C ALA A 69 14.69 10.96 5.84
N GLY A 70 14.85 11.23 7.14
CA GLY A 70 14.91 12.58 7.69
C GLY A 70 13.59 13.05 8.29
N ALA A 71 13.49 14.34 8.58
CA ALA A 71 12.29 14.93 9.16
C ALA A 71 11.34 15.46 8.06
N PHE A 72 10.04 15.32 8.26
CA PHE A 72 9.02 15.89 7.37
C PHE A 72 7.96 16.64 8.17
N GLU A 73 7.50 17.76 7.62
CA GLU A 73 6.42 18.55 8.20
C GLU A 73 5.05 18.06 7.69
N ILE A 74 4.27 17.46 8.57
CA ILE A 74 2.91 17.02 8.27
C ILE A 74 1.96 18.16 8.61
N SER A 75 1.24 18.67 7.61
CA SER A 75 0.27 19.75 7.75
C SER A 75 -1.13 19.20 8.03
N ALA A 76 -2.08 20.07 8.39
CA ALA A 76 -3.48 19.68 8.49
C ALA A 76 -4.02 19.16 7.14
N ALA A 77 -3.66 19.81 6.03
CA ALA A 77 -4.06 19.37 4.68
C ALA A 77 -3.56 17.95 4.33
N HIS A 78 -2.34 17.59 4.75
CA HIS A 78 -1.83 16.22 4.62
C HIS A 78 -2.73 15.21 5.35
N LEU A 79 -3.11 15.53 6.59
CA LEU A 79 -3.95 14.65 7.42
C LEU A 79 -5.37 14.55 6.87
N ASP A 80 -5.95 15.67 6.42
CA ASP A 80 -7.28 15.71 5.81
C ASP A 80 -7.32 14.83 4.55
N LEU A 81 -6.31 14.92 3.68
CA LEU A 81 -6.21 14.05 2.51
C LEU A 81 -6.06 12.58 2.90
N LEU A 82 -5.26 12.28 3.92
CA LEU A 82 -5.06 10.91 4.42
C LEU A 82 -6.37 10.29 4.92
N ARG A 83 -7.31 11.07 5.46
CA ARG A 83 -8.64 10.57 5.88
C ARG A 83 -9.49 10.07 4.73
N HIS A 84 -9.19 10.48 3.50
CA HIS A 84 -9.85 9.98 2.31
C HIS A 84 -9.09 8.84 1.63
N ALA A 85 -7.93 8.44 2.18
CA ALA A 85 -7.13 7.38 1.61
C ALA A 85 -7.93 6.08 1.47
N ARG A 86 -7.78 5.45 0.30
CA ARG A 86 -8.28 4.11 0.03
C ARG A 86 -7.09 3.20 -0.17
N LEU A 87 -7.07 2.09 0.55
CA LEU A 87 -6.05 1.06 0.39
C LEU A 87 -6.53 -0.05 -0.54
N GLY A 88 -5.58 -0.62 -1.27
CA GLY A 88 -5.70 -1.87 -2.00
C GLY A 88 -4.60 -2.85 -1.58
N TRP A 89 -4.60 -4.02 -2.21
CA TRP A 89 -3.56 -5.03 -2.05
C TRP A 89 -2.65 -5.04 -3.28
N ASP A 90 -1.37 -4.75 -3.08
CA ASP A 90 -0.36 -5.06 -4.08
C ASP A 90 -0.09 -6.56 -4.02
N GLY A 91 -0.47 -7.30 -5.06
CA GLY A 91 -0.36 -8.76 -5.10
C GLY A 91 0.99 -9.29 -5.57
N ALA A 92 2.01 -8.44 -5.73
CA ALA A 92 3.36 -8.89 -6.06
C ALA A 92 3.96 -9.73 -4.91
N GLU A 93 4.74 -10.78 -5.22
CA GLU A 93 5.46 -11.59 -4.23
C GLU A 93 4.55 -12.13 -3.10
N ARG A 94 4.73 -11.69 -1.84
CA ARG A 94 3.88 -12.04 -0.69
C ARG A 94 2.64 -11.15 -0.61
N GLY A 95 2.74 -9.96 -1.18
CA GLY A 95 1.74 -8.93 -1.23
C GLY A 95 1.75 -8.04 0.00
N ALA A 96 1.17 -6.84 -0.12
CA ALA A 96 1.12 -5.88 0.97
C ALA A 96 0.04 -4.81 0.75
N PRO A 97 -0.44 -4.14 1.81
CA PRO A 97 -1.36 -3.02 1.67
C PRO A 97 -0.66 -1.76 1.18
N GLY A 98 -1.35 -0.96 0.36
CA GLY A 98 -0.87 0.33 -0.11
C GLY A 98 -2.00 1.19 -0.65
N PHE A 99 -1.75 2.47 -0.93
CA PHE A 99 -2.76 3.34 -1.54
C PHE A 99 -3.25 2.74 -2.87
N ASP A 100 -4.56 2.77 -3.08
CA ASP A 100 -5.23 2.30 -4.31
C ASP A 100 -4.73 3.12 -5.50
N PRO A 101 -3.98 2.54 -6.45
CA PRO A 101 -3.45 3.29 -7.58
C PRO A 101 -4.53 3.90 -8.48
N ALA A 102 -5.77 3.42 -8.45
CA ALA A 102 -6.85 3.98 -9.26
C ALA A 102 -7.48 5.23 -8.61
N ALA A 103 -7.47 5.31 -7.28
CA ALA A 103 -8.06 6.41 -6.53
C ALA A 103 -7.39 6.53 -5.14
N PRO A 104 -6.13 6.99 -5.05
CA PRO A 104 -5.34 6.94 -3.82
C PRO A 104 -6.04 7.56 -2.60
N TYR A 105 -6.76 8.65 -2.84
CA TYR A 105 -7.48 9.42 -1.82
C TYR A 105 -9.00 9.43 -2.07
N GLY A 106 -9.55 8.36 -2.64
CA GLY A 106 -10.99 8.20 -2.76
C GLY A 106 -11.59 8.67 -4.08
N ARG A 107 -10.91 9.55 -4.82
CA ARG A 107 -11.36 10.05 -6.13
C ARG A 107 -10.40 9.66 -7.25
N THR A 108 -10.94 9.58 -8.46
CA THR A 108 -10.19 9.26 -9.69
C THR A 108 -9.61 10.51 -10.37
N ASP A 109 -9.99 11.72 -9.96
CA ASP A 109 -9.49 13.00 -10.47
C ASP A 109 -8.41 13.58 -9.55
N LEU A 110 -7.29 12.85 -9.42
CA LEU A 110 -6.26 13.08 -8.40
C LEU A 110 -5.78 14.55 -8.32
N LEU A 111 -5.37 15.15 -9.44
CA LEU A 111 -4.84 16.53 -9.41
C LEU A 111 -5.90 17.55 -8.97
N SER A 112 -7.15 17.39 -9.40
CA SER A 112 -8.25 18.26 -8.96
C SER A 112 -8.50 18.14 -7.46
N GLN A 113 -8.52 16.92 -6.94
CA GLN A 113 -8.64 16.69 -5.50
C GLN A 113 -7.49 17.32 -4.70
N LEU A 114 -6.25 17.16 -5.17
CA LEU A 114 -5.08 17.78 -4.53
C LEU A 114 -5.20 19.31 -4.56
N GLY A 115 -5.66 19.88 -5.69
CA GLY A 115 -5.83 21.33 -5.82
C GLY A 115 -6.87 21.91 -4.87
N GLU A 116 -7.96 21.19 -4.62
CA GLU A 116 -8.96 21.55 -3.62
C GLU A 116 -8.38 21.54 -2.19
N VAL A 117 -7.59 20.51 -1.86
CA VAL A 117 -7.02 20.34 -0.51
C VAL A 117 -5.89 21.32 -0.22
N PHE A 118 -4.97 21.51 -1.17
CA PHE A 118 -3.79 22.37 -1.01
C PHE A 118 -3.98 23.78 -1.54
N GLN A 119 -5.16 24.09 -2.09
CA GLN A 119 -5.55 25.43 -2.55
C GLN A 119 -4.60 26.01 -3.61
N THR A 120 -4.21 25.18 -4.58
CA THR A 120 -3.32 25.54 -5.70
C THR A 120 -3.76 24.81 -6.96
N ASP A 121 -3.55 25.41 -8.13
CA ASP A 121 -3.77 24.80 -9.44
C ASP A 121 -2.46 24.49 -10.18
N ASP A 122 -1.31 24.75 -9.56
CA ASP A 122 0.01 24.43 -10.10
C ASP A 122 0.24 22.91 -10.11
N ALA A 123 0.23 22.32 -11.30
CA ALA A 123 0.39 20.88 -11.48
C ALA A 123 1.71 20.33 -10.93
N ASP A 124 2.81 21.11 -10.98
CA ASP A 124 4.11 20.66 -10.47
C ASP A 124 4.13 20.68 -8.94
N GLU A 125 3.52 21.70 -8.32
CA GLU A 125 3.33 21.72 -6.86
C GLU A 125 2.46 20.55 -6.41
N LEU A 126 1.31 20.33 -7.07
CA LEU A 126 0.40 19.22 -6.76
C LEU A 126 1.06 17.86 -6.94
N ALA A 127 1.93 17.72 -7.95
CA ALA A 127 2.71 16.51 -8.14
C ALA A 127 3.67 16.28 -6.95
N GLY A 128 4.29 17.34 -6.43
CA GLY A 128 5.05 17.31 -5.19
C GLY A 128 4.21 16.86 -3.99
N ARG A 129 3.02 17.44 -3.79
CA ARG A 129 2.09 17.07 -2.70
C ARG A 129 1.71 15.59 -2.73
N HIS A 130 1.54 15.03 -3.91
CA HIS A 130 1.26 13.60 -4.06
C HIS A 130 2.44 12.73 -3.61
N VAL A 131 3.68 13.13 -3.94
CA VAL A 131 4.87 12.44 -3.45
C VAL A 131 5.03 12.62 -1.94
N GLU A 132 4.72 13.79 -1.40
CA GLU A 132 4.76 14.05 0.05
C GLU A 132 3.93 13.04 0.85
N MET A 133 2.83 12.53 0.29
CA MET A 133 2.00 11.53 0.94
C MET A 133 2.70 10.18 1.18
N PHE A 134 3.80 9.87 0.48
CA PHE A 134 4.69 8.77 0.86
C PHE A 134 5.34 9.03 2.22
N PHE A 135 5.87 10.25 2.42
CA PHE A 135 6.48 10.65 3.69
C PHE A 135 5.46 10.69 4.82
N VAL A 136 4.25 11.19 4.52
CA VAL A 136 3.12 11.23 5.46
C VAL A 136 2.74 9.82 5.89
N LEU A 137 2.51 8.90 4.95
CA LEU A 137 2.12 7.53 5.26
C LEU A 137 3.14 6.85 6.18
N ALA A 138 4.42 6.91 5.82
CA ALA A 138 5.49 6.27 6.58
C ALA A 138 5.58 6.79 8.04
N ARG A 139 5.43 8.10 8.24
CA ARG A 139 5.47 8.72 9.57
C ARG A 139 4.17 8.52 10.34
N PHE A 140 3.02 8.57 9.67
CA PHE A 140 1.73 8.36 10.31
C PHE A 140 1.65 6.96 10.93
N LEU A 141 2.09 5.92 10.23
CA LEU A 141 2.12 4.54 10.76
C LEU A 141 3.06 4.37 11.97
N ARG A 142 4.11 5.20 12.06
CA ARG A 142 5.08 5.17 13.17
C ARG A 142 4.57 5.92 14.40
N HIS A 143 3.96 7.09 14.20
CA HIS A 143 3.72 8.08 15.25
C HIS A 143 2.26 8.27 15.65
N ALA A 144 1.30 7.92 14.79
CA ALA A 144 -0.11 8.08 15.13
C ALA A 144 -0.52 7.09 16.23
N ASP A 145 -1.48 7.50 17.04
CA ASP A 145 -2.03 6.64 18.10
C ASP A 145 -3.41 6.11 17.73
N LEU A 146 -3.59 4.81 17.90
CA LEU A 146 -4.88 4.15 17.85
C LEU A 146 -4.91 3.10 18.94
N GLN A 147 -5.97 3.11 19.75
CA GLN A 147 -6.15 2.09 20.78
C GLN A 147 -6.60 0.76 20.15
N PRO A 148 -6.24 -0.40 20.72
CA PRO A 148 -6.84 -1.67 20.32
C PRO A 148 -8.36 -1.63 20.50
N GLY A 149 -9.11 -2.24 19.58
CA GLY A 149 -10.56 -2.19 19.60
C GLY A 149 -11.21 -2.62 18.30
N ARG A 150 -12.54 -2.51 18.24
CA ARG A 150 -13.32 -2.79 17.03
C ARG A 150 -13.68 -1.48 16.33
N TYR A 151 -13.38 -1.39 15.04
CA TYR A 151 -13.56 -0.18 14.24
C TYR A 151 -14.32 -0.48 12.96
N ARG A 152 -15.16 0.47 12.54
CA ARG A 152 -15.86 0.39 11.25
C ARG A 152 -14.96 0.89 10.13
N LEU A 153 -14.96 0.19 9.01
CA LEU A 153 -14.39 0.67 7.75
C LEU A 153 -15.31 1.72 7.13
N ARG A 154 -14.74 2.81 6.62
CA ARG A 154 -15.47 3.92 5.99
C ARG A 154 -15.17 4.04 4.50
N ASN A 155 -13.91 3.90 4.11
CA ASN A 155 -13.46 4.24 2.74
C ASN A 155 -13.38 3.02 1.81
N ILE A 156 -13.40 1.80 2.36
CA ILE A 156 -13.51 0.55 1.61
C ILE A 156 -14.59 -0.35 2.22
N THR A 157 -15.23 -1.14 1.37
CA THR A 157 -16.25 -2.11 1.78
C THR A 157 -15.64 -3.48 2.08
N ALA A 158 -16.33 -4.28 2.89
CA ALA A 158 -15.98 -5.68 3.11
C ALA A 158 -15.88 -6.48 1.79
N HIS A 159 -16.73 -6.17 0.80
CA HIS A 159 -16.65 -6.79 -0.52
C HIS A 159 -15.34 -6.45 -1.24
N GLN A 160 -14.91 -5.17 -1.21
CA GLN A 160 -13.65 -4.75 -1.81
C GLN A 160 -12.44 -5.38 -1.10
N LEU A 161 -12.49 -5.49 0.23
CA LEU A 161 -11.44 -6.16 1.00
C LEU A 161 -11.27 -7.62 0.60
N ARG A 162 -12.37 -8.40 0.58
CA ARG A 162 -12.35 -9.80 0.13
C ARG A 162 -11.86 -9.91 -1.31
N ALA A 163 -12.31 -8.99 -2.17
CA ALA A 163 -11.90 -8.94 -3.57
C ALA A 163 -10.40 -8.72 -3.74
N ALA A 164 -9.78 -7.88 -2.91
CA ALA A 164 -8.36 -7.57 -2.96
C ALA A 164 -7.46 -8.76 -2.58
N LEU A 165 -7.94 -9.62 -1.67
CA LEU A 165 -7.22 -10.81 -1.18
C LEU A 165 -7.61 -12.11 -1.90
N ARG A 166 -8.43 -12.03 -2.97
CA ARG A 166 -8.75 -13.20 -3.79
C ARG A 166 -7.47 -13.80 -4.39
N GLY A 167 -7.34 -15.12 -4.29
CA GLY A 167 -6.20 -15.87 -4.80
C GLY A 167 -5.11 -16.17 -3.78
N TYR A 168 -5.25 -15.69 -2.54
CA TYR A 168 -4.37 -16.04 -1.41
C TYR A 168 -4.83 -17.26 -0.60
N GLY A 169 -5.88 -17.94 -1.08
CA GLY A 169 -6.46 -19.13 -0.45
C GLY A 169 -7.97 -19.01 -0.27
N GLU A 170 -8.56 -20.04 0.36
CA GLU A 170 -9.92 -19.98 0.89
C GLU A 170 -9.88 -19.25 2.25
N LEU A 171 -9.85 -17.92 2.18
CA LEU A 171 -9.85 -17.05 3.36
C LEU A 171 -11.29 -16.75 3.79
N ASP A 172 -11.57 -16.89 5.07
CA ASP A 172 -12.83 -16.44 5.65
C ASP A 172 -12.76 -14.98 6.12
N ASP A 173 -13.84 -14.50 6.74
CA ASP A 173 -13.91 -13.14 7.25
C ASP A 173 -12.89 -12.88 8.36
N GLU A 174 -12.66 -13.86 9.23
CA GLU A 174 -11.72 -13.72 10.34
C GLU A 174 -10.28 -13.62 9.82
N ASP A 175 -9.94 -14.40 8.78
CA ASP A 175 -8.62 -14.39 8.15
C ASP A 175 -8.25 -13.03 7.55
N VAL A 176 -9.23 -12.29 7.04
CA VAL A 176 -9.02 -10.94 6.48
C VAL A 176 -9.33 -9.83 7.49
N GLY A 177 -9.67 -10.18 8.73
CA GLY A 177 -9.85 -9.25 9.85
C GLY A 177 -11.24 -8.63 9.92
N LEU A 178 -12.21 -9.14 9.16
CA LEU A 178 -13.61 -8.75 9.22
C LEU A 178 -14.32 -9.45 10.39
N GLY A 179 -15.12 -8.69 11.10
CA GLY A 179 -16.09 -9.19 12.07
C GLY A 179 -17.46 -8.55 11.87
N THR A 180 -18.46 -9.02 12.64
CA THR A 180 -19.85 -8.56 12.57
C THR A 180 -20.00 -7.05 12.74
N ASP A 181 -19.19 -6.45 13.61
CA ASP A 181 -19.26 -5.03 14.00
C ASP A 181 -18.08 -4.20 13.47
N GLY A 182 -17.33 -4.74 12.51
CA GLY A 182 -16.15 -4.11 11.94
C GLY A 182 -14.86 -4.91 12.17
N VAL A 183 -13.74 -4.25 11.95
CA VAL A 183 -12.40 -4.83 11.98
C VAL A 183 -11.87 -4.80 13.41
N LEU A 184 -11.36 -5.94 13.88
CA LEU A 184 -10.69 -6.02 15.17
C LEU A 184 -9.22 -5.60 15.00
N VAL A 185 -8.84 -4.51 15.68
CA VAL A 185 -7.46 -4.06 15.80
C VAL A 185 -6.92 -4.55 17.14
N GLU A 186 -5.85 -5.33 17.08
CA GLU A 186 -5.17 -5.91 18.24
C GLU A 186 -3.80 -5.26 18.45
N PRO A 187 -3.21 -5.35 19.66
CA PRO A 187 -1.86 -4.80 19.92
C PRO A 187 -0.79 -5.30 18.94
N ALA A 188 -0.86 -6.58 18.54
CA ALA A 188 0.06 -7.16 17.56
C ALA A 188 -0.02 -6.46 16.19
N HIS A 189 -1.22 -6.08 15.75
CA HIS A 189 -1.39 -5.34 14.50
C HIS A 189 -0.72 -3.97 14.56
N LEU A 190 -0.93 -3.24 15.67
CA LEU A 190 -0.32 -1.91 15.86
C LEU A 190 1.21 -1.99 15.90
N GLN A 191 1.75 -3.03 16.53
CA GLN A 191 3.19 -3.27 16.56
C GLN A 191 3.75 -3.56 15.16
N LEU A 192 3.03 -4.34 14.35
CA LEU A 192 3.39 -4.61 12.95
C LEU A 192 3.24 -3.37 12.06
N LEU A 193 2.19 -2.56 12.22
CA LEU A 193 2.02 -1.29 11.49
C LEU A 193 3.20 -0.35 11.73
N ARG A 194 3.64 -0.23 13.00
CA ARG A 194 4.82 0.57 13.32
C ARG A 194 6.09 0.00 12.71
N GLY A 195 6.17 -1.30 12.44
CA GLY A 195 7.33 -1.94 11.83
C GLY A 195 7.27 -2.06 10.31
N ILE A 196 6.19 -1.57 9.67
CA ILE A 196 5.98 -1.79 8.24
C ILE A 196 6.90 -0.88 7.40
N GLU A 197 7.46 -1.44 6.34
CA GLU A 197 8.31 -0.71 5.40
C GLU A 197 7.48 -0.16 4.25
N ILE A 198 7.36 1.16 4.17
CA ILE A 198 6.68 1.87 3.08
C ILE A 198 7.70 2.21 2.00
N ARG A 199 7.30 2.01 0.74
CA ARG A 199 8.08 2.39 -0.44
C ARG A 199 7.26 3.24 -1.40
N TRP A 200 7.99 4.02 -2.20
CA TRP A 200 7.46 4.49 -3.47
C TRP A 200 7.67 3.42 -4.54
N PRO A 201 6.72 3.23 -5.49
CA PRO A 201 6.91 2.33 -6.61
C PRO A 201 8.19 2.66 -7.40
N SER A 202 8.81 1.63 -7.97
CA SER A 202 9.95 1.83 -8.87
C SER A 202 9.54 2.59 -10.12
N ARG A 203 10.50 3.22 -10.80
CA ARG A 203 10.27 3.91 -12.08
C ARG A 203 9.49 3.10 -13.11
N TYR A 204 9.70 1.78 -13.16
CA TYR A 204 9.01 0.90 -14.10
C TYR A 204 7.55 0.69 -13.69
N GLU A 205 7.30 0.45 -12.40
CA GLU A 205 5.94 0.35 -11.88
C GLU A 205 5.18 1.67 -12.03
N CYS A 206 5.83 2.82 -11.83
CA CYS A 206 5.24 4.14 -12.07
C CYS A 206 4.80 4.29 -13.52
N ALA A 207 5.70 3.99 -14.48
CA ALA A 207 5.41 4.10 -15.90
C ALA A 207 4.27 3.16 -16.33
N ASP A 208 4.24 1.93 -15.81
CA ASP A 208 3.17 0.96 -16.09
C ASP A 208 1.83 1.38 -15.50
N ARG A 209 1.80 1.92 -14.28
CA ARG A 209 0.59 2.46 -13.65
C ARG A 209 0.03 3.61 -14.48
N LEU A 210 0.86 4.59 -14.84
CA LEU A 210 0.44 5.75 -15.63
C LEU A 210 -0.09 5.36 -17.02
N ALA A 211 0.57 4.40 -17.67
CA ALA A 211 0.11 3.86 -18.95
C ALA A 211 -1.25 3.15 -18.84
N ALA A 212 -1.57 2.58 -17.68
CA ALA A 212 -2.84 1.93 -17.38
C ALA A 212 -3.91 2.88 -16.78
N GLY A 213 -3.71 4.20 -16.85
CA GLY A 213 -4.66 5.17 -16.29
C GLY A 213 -4.69 5.19 -14.75
N ARG A 214 -3.62 4.74 -14.10
CA ARG A 214 -3.48 4.68 -12.64
C ARG A 214 -2.30 5.54 -12.18
N TYR A 215 -2.31 5.89 -10.91
CA TYR A 215 -1.33 6.78 -10.29
C TYR A 215 -0.24 5.96 -9.57
N PRO A 216 1.04 6.38 -9.67
CA PRO A 216 2.07 5.98 -8.72
C PRO A 216 1.57 6.27 -7.30
N ALA A 217 1.73 5.35 -6.37
CA ALA A 217 1.12 5.49 -5.06
C ALA A 217 1.94 4.70 -4.03
N ALA A 218 2.18 5.31 -2.88
CA ALA A 218 2.92 4.72 -1.78
C ALA A 218 2.20 3.50 -1.21
N GLY A 219 2.97 2.51 -0.78
CA GLY A 219 2.45 1.31 -0.14
C GLY A 219 3.55 0.56 0.57
N ALA A 220 3.17 -0.44 1.36
CA ALA A 220 4.14 -1.32 1.96
C ALA A 220 4.88 -2.14 0.88
N ASP A 221 6.14 -2.48 1.13
CA ASP A 221 6.92 -3.31 0.22
C ASP A 221 6.25 -4.70 0.09
N PRO A 222 5.79 -5.11 -1.09
CA PRO A 222 5.06 -6.37 -1.27
C PRO A 222 5.96 -7.61 -1.20
N LYS A 223 7.28 -7.43 -1.31
CA LYS A 223 8.28 -8.49 -1.15
C LYS A 223 8.74 -8.59 0.29
N ARG A 224 8.95 -7.45 0.96
CA ARG A 224 9.52 -7.39 2.30
C ARG A 224 8.85 -6.31 3.18
N PRO A 225 7.57 -6.49 3.54
CA PRO A 225 6.80 -5.46 4.23
C PRO A 225 7.27 -5.17 5.66
N TYR A 226 8.13 -6.00 6.26
CA TYR A 226 8.48 -5.93 7.69
C TYR A 226 9.99 -5.92 7.97
N GLY A 227 10.84 -5.89 6.96
CA GLY A 227 12.29 -6.00 7.14
C GLY A 227 13.01 -6.58 5.93
N ASP A 228 14.10 -7.31 6.16
CA ASP A 228 14.99 -7.77 5.09
C ASP A 228 14.74 -9.19 4.60
N PHE A 229 13.91 -9.98 5.28
CA PHE A 229 13.71 -11.39 4.95
C PHE A 229 12.55 -11.59 3.97
N THR A 230 12.78 -12.41 2.94
CA THR A 230 11.71 -12.88 2.03
C THR A 230 10.69 -13.76 2.75
N PHE A 231 11.13 -14.47 3.80
CA PHE A 231 10.23 -15.18 4.70
C PHE A 231 9.78 -14.21 5.79
N ILE A 232 8.73 -13.45 5.46
CA ILE A 232 8.23 -12.29 6.23
C ILE A 232 7.90 -12.65 7.68
N GLU A 233 7.54 -13.90 7.95
CA GLU A 233 7.20 -14.41 9.27
C GLU A 233 8.36 -14.29 10.28
N VAL A 234 9.62 -14.33 9.82
CA VAL A 234 10.79 -14.09 10.67
C VAL A 234 10.79 -12.66 11.21
N ASP A 235 10.59 -11.69 10.33
CA ASP A 235 10.61 -10.28 10.69
C ASP A 235 9.37 -9.90 11.50
N MET A 236 8.20 -10.46 11.15
CA MET A 236 7.00 -10.31 11.98
C MET A 236 7.21 -10.86 13.40
N ALA A 237 7.81 -12.05 13.53
CA ALA A 237 8.10 -12.64 14.83
C ALA A 237 9.12 -11.80 15.62
N ARG A 238 10.11 -11.21 14.94
CA ARG A 238 11.07 -10.28 15.55
C ARG A 238 10.37 -9.03 16.07
N ILE A 239 9.55 -8.38 15.23
CA ILE A 239 8.79 -7.19 15.58
C ILE A 239 7.91 -7.46 16.80
N LEU A 240 7.22 -8.60 16.82
CA LEU A 240 6.31 -9.00 17.90
C LEU A 240 7.02 -9.53 19.17
N GLY A 241 8.34 -9.70 19.15
CA GLY A 241 9.10 -10.24 20.28
C GLY A 241 8.78 -11.70 20.60
N VAL A 242 8.38 -12.49 19.60
CA VAL A 242 7.99 -13.90 19.75
C VAL A 242 8.98 -14.88 19.11
N LEU A 243 10.17 -14.40 18.75
CA LEU A 243 11.26 -15.28 18.32
C LEU A 243 11.65 -16.23 19.48
N PRO A 244 11.72 -17.55 19.23
CA PRO A 244 12.23 -18.49 20.21
C PRO A 244 13.72 -18.20 20.49
N PRO A 245 14.23 -18.64 21.66
CA PRO A 245 15.66 -18.56 21.93
C PRO A 245 16.43 -19.34 20.85
N PRO A 246 17.66 -18.91 20.52
CA PRO A 246 18.51 -19.66 19.60
C PRO A 246 18.72 -21.09 20.11
N PRO A 247 18.84 -22.08 19.21
CA PRO A 247 19.11 -23.45 19.61
C PRO A 247 20.44 -23.55 20.36
N ALA A 248 20.51 -24.47 21.32
CA ALA A 248 21.74 -24.69 22.11
C ALA A 248 22.89 -25.25 21.26
N GLU A 249 22.57 -25.93 20.16
CA GLU A 249 23.52 -26.48 19.20
C GLU A 249 23.04 -26.25 17.77
N GLY A 250 23.96 -26.03 16.84
CA GLY A 250 23.67 -25.78 15.42
C GLY A 250 23.46 -24.31 15.07
N PRO A 251 23.26 -24.00 13.77
CA PRO A 251 23.05 -22.63 13.32
C PRO A 251 21.72 -22.10 13.85
N ALA A 252 21.70 -20.83 14.28
CA ALA A 252 20.49 -20.14 14.72
C ALA A 252 19.59 -19.78 13.53
N VAL A 253 18.99 -20.80 12.90
CA VAL A 253 17.95 -20.63 11.88
C VAL A 253 16.61 -20.63 12.59
N PHE A 254 15.87 -19.52 12.47
CA PHE A 254 14.50 -19.46 12.96
C PHE A 254 13.55 -19.99 11.89
N GLU A 255 12.94 -21.13 12.17
CA GLU A 255 11.77 -21.61 11.45
C GLU A 255 10.57 -21.62 12.43
N PRO A 256 9.58 -20.74 12.25
CA PRO A 256 8.38 -20.76 13.06
C PRO A 256 7.66 -22.10 12.88
N GLY A 257 7.27 -22.70 14.01
CA GLY A 257 6.43 -23.89 14.00
C GLY A 257 5.07 -23.61 13.31
N PRO A 258 4.34 -24.64 12.85
CA PRO A 258 3.15 -24.48 12.02
C PRO A 258 2.07 -23.57 12.60
N GLU A 259 1.89 -23.58 13.93
CA GLU A 259 0.92 -22.73 14.62
C GLU A 259 1.31 -21.24 14.54
N LEU A 260 2.57 -20.93 14.81
CA LEU A 260 3.07 -19.56 14.74
C LEU A 260 3.04 -19.05 13.30
N THR A 261 3.44 -19.87 12.33
CA THR A 261 3.36 -19.53 10.90
C THR A 261 1.94 -19.19 10.48
N ARG A 262 0.94 -20.01 10.84
CA ARG A 262 -0.47 -19.73 10.54
C ARG A 262 -0.95 -18.43 11.18
N ARG A 263 -0.62 -18.21 12.45
CA ARG A 263 -0.96 -16.97 13.15
C ARG A 263 -0.35 -15.73 12.49
N LEU A 264 0.93 -15.78 12.13
CA LEU A 264 1.63 -14.65 11.49
C LEU A 264 1.09 -14.40 10.08
N GLN A 265 0.85 -15.45 9.30
CA GLN A 265 0.23 -15.34 7.98
C GLN A 265 -1.17 -14.71 8.07
N ARG A 266 -1.96 -15.07 9.08
CA ARG A 266 -3.26 -14.45 9.34
C ARG A 266 -3.14 -12.96 9.64
N LEU A 267 -2.26 -12.59 10.58
CA LEU A 267 -1.98 -11.18 10.89
C LEU A 267 -1.59 -10.40 9.64
N HIS A 268 -0.79 -10.99 8.74
CA HIS A 268 -0.37 -10.36 7.50
C HIS A 268 -1.55 -10.04 6.56
N TRP A 269 -2.48 -10.97 6.36
CA TRP A 269 -3.68 -10.72 5.55
C TRP A 269 -4.60 -9.67 6.18
N GLN A 270 -4.71 -9.68 7.51
CA GLN A 270 -5.50 -8.70 8.27
C GLN A 270 -4.96 -7.27 8.11
N MET A 271 -3.69 -7.09 7.75
CA MET A 271 -3.06 -5.76 7.64
C MET A 271 -3.74 -4.82 6.65
N LEU A 272 -4.40 -5.32 5.59
CA LEU A 272 -5.13 -4.42 4.70
C LEU A 272 -6.29 -3.73 5.41
N ALA A 273 -7.10 -4.51 6.12
CA ALA A 273 -8.24 -3.98 6.87
C ALA A 273 -7.77 -3.11 8.04
N VAL A 274 -6.74 -3.56 8.77
CA VAL A 274 -6.23 -2.85 9.95
C VAL A 274 -5.51 -1.56 9.56
N MET A 275 -4.70 -1.55 8.50
CA MET A 275 -4.07 -0.33 8.01
C MET A 275 -5.12 0.67 7.52
N GLN A 276 -6.18 0.21 6.85
CA GLN A 276 -7.28 1.08 6.43
C GLN A 276 -7.98 1.72 7.63
N VAL A 277 -8.32 0.94 8.66
CA VAL A 277 -8.85 1.45 9.93
C VAL A 277 -7.89 2.45 10.56
N PHE A 278 -6.59 2.17 10.55
CA PHE A 278 -5.60 3.04 11.15
C PHE A 278 -5.58 4.41 10.47
N LEU A 279 -5.61 4.47 9.13
CA LEU A 279 -5.70 5.73 8.39
C LEU A 279 -7.02 6.49 8.66
N GLU A 280 -8.12 5.78 8.89
CA GLU A 280 -9.43 6.39 9.13
C GLU A 280 -9.63 6.91 10.56
N HIS A 281 -8.98 6.28 11.56
CA HIS A 281 -9.31 6.50 12.98
C HIS A 281 -8.14 6.89 13.87
N ALA A 282 -6.88 6.60 13.51
CA ALA A 282 -5.74 6.94 14.36
C ALA A 282 -5.53 8.44 14.45
N GLU A 283 -5.03 8.97 15.56
CA GLU A 283 -4.82 10.40 15.77
C GLU A 283 -3.34 10.78 15.63
N LEU A 284 -3.08 11.84 14.88
CA LEU A 284 -1.78 12.50 14.77
C LEU A 284 -2.03 14.00 14.64
N ALA A 285 -1.31 14.83 15.38
CA ALA A 285 -1.37 16.28 15.21
C ALA A 285 -0.46 16.71 14.04
N PRO A 286 -0.73 17.85 13.38
CA PRO A 286 0.25 18.48 12.50
C PRO A 286 1.58 18.73 13.24
N GLY A 287 2.70 18.63 12.53
CA GLY A 287 4.02 18.86 13.10
C GLY A 287 5.15 18.18 12.34
N ARG A 288 6.36 18.34 12.87
CA ARG A 288 7.59 17.78 12.31
C ARG A 288 7.89 16.38 12.87
N TYR A 289 7.92 15.36 12.01
CA TYR A 289 8.13 13.98 12.41
C TYR A 289 9.36 13.37 11.73
N GLN A 290 10.18 12.67 12.52
CA GLN A 290 11.27 11.83 12.01
C GLN A 290 10.74 10.49 11.53
N LEU A 291 11.42 9.84 10.59
CA LEU A 291 11.11 8.45 10.25
C LEU A 291 11.72 7.44 11.26
N ASN A 292 12.78 7.85 11.94
CA ASN A 292 13.62 7.03 12.82
C ASN A 292 13.45 7.40 14.30
#